data_AF-A0ABD3C735-F1
#
_entry.id   AF-A0ABD3C735-F1
#
_cell.length_a   1.000
_cell.length_b   1.000
_cell.length_c   1.000
_cell.angle_alpha   90.00
_cell.angle_beta   90.00
_cell.angle_gamma   90.00
#
_symmetry.space_group_name_H-M   'P 1'
#
loop_
_entity.id
_entity.type
_entity.pdbx_description
1 polymer ?
#
loop_
_entity_poly.entity_id
_entity_poly.type
_entity_poly.pdbx_seq_one_letter_code
_entity_poly.pdbx_strand_id
1 'polypeptide(L)'
;MKRSTDSGLTKKTYVTRTGCKASLRAKLNAEGSLFEVLDHNTAHNHILTRKSWNHLHRSQRVITKEKAIAIDTMISSGMKATDSFRYMAEEAGGEQSELRYLTSLQ
;
A
#
# COMPACT_ATOMS: atom_id res chain seq x y z
N MET A 1 16.02 -26.90 -3.84
CA MET A 1 15.40 -26.94 -5.18
C MET A 1 15.80 -25.68 -5.94
N LYS A 2 16.67 -25.79 -6.95
CA LYS A 2 17.07 -24.67 -7.82
C LYS A 2 16.25 -24.78 -9.11
N ARG A 3 15.46 -23.76 -9.46
CA ARG A 3 14.87 -23.66 -10.80
C ARG A 3 15.70 -22.68 -11.61
N SER A 4 16.52 -23.26 -12.46
CA SER A 4 17.23 -22.62 -13.57
C SER A 4 16.29 -22.48 -14.76
N THR A 5 16.06 -21.25 -15.20
CA THR A 5 15.78 -20.94 -16.60
C THR A 5 16.61 -19.71 -16.94
N ASP A 6 17.75 -19.98 -17.56
CA ASP A 6 18.64 -19.04 -18.22
C ASP A 6 17.98 -18.67 -19.56
N SER A 7 17.36 -17.50 -19.63
CA SER A 7 17.21 -16.76 -20.88
C SER A 7 18.09 -15.53 -20.72
N GLY A 8 19.17 -15.48 -21.50
CA GLY A 8 20.30 -14.55 -21.40
C GLY A 8 19.99 -13.07 -21.65
N LEU A 9 19.02 -12.51 -20.93
CA LEU A 9 18.83 -11.08 -20.76
C LEU A 9 19.13 -10.77 -19.30
N THR A 10 20.29 -10.17 -19.03
CA THR A 10 20.62 -9.67 -17.69
C THR A 10 19.52 -8.71 -17.25
N LYS A 11 18.65 -9.16 -16.34
CA LYS A 11 17.58 -8.34 -15.80
C LYS A 11 18.22 -7.16 -15.06
N LYS A 12 18.34 -6.00 -15.74
CA LYS A 12 18.80 -4.75 -15.14
C LYS A 12 17.90 -4.45 -13.95
N THR A 13 18.42 -4.71 -12.75
CA THR A 13 17.74 -4.39 -11.51
C THR A 13 18.16 -2.98 -11.15
N TYR A 14 17.21 -2.04 -11.17
CA TYR A 14 17.47 -0.70 -10.69
C TYR A 14 17.82 -0.75 -9.20
N VAL A 15 18.89 -0.07 -8.79
CA VAL A 15 19.21 0.10 -7.38
C VAL A 15 18.18 1.05 -6.78
N THR A 16 17.15 0.51 -6.13
CA THR A 16 16.09 1.28 -5.47
C THR A 16 16.40 1.63 -4.02
N ARG A 17 17.51 1.11 -3.47
CA ARG A 17 17.94 1.39 -2.10
C ARG A 17 18.67 2.73 -2.03
N THR A 18 18.06 3.73 -1.40
CA THR A 18 18.57 5.10 -1.24
C THR A 18 19.48 5.28 -0.02
N GLY A 19 19.68 4.24 0.80
CA GLY A 19 20.38 4.35 2.08
C GLY A 19 19.68 5.26 3.09
N CYS A 20 18.37 5.48 2.93
CA CYS A 20 17.57 6.31 3.82
C CYS A 20 17.60 5.79 5.26
N LYS A 21 17.74 6.73 6.21
CA LYS A 21 17.79 6.44 7.65
C LYS A 21 16.48 6.77 8.37
N ALA A 22 15.43 7.15 7.66
CA ALA A 22 14.12 7.38 8.26
C ALA A 22 13.63 6.10 8.94
N SER A 23 13.18 6.21 10.18
CA SER A 23 12.84 5.06 11.01
C SER A 23 11.83 5.42 12.09
N LEU A 24 10.98 4.46 12.44
CA LEU A 24 10.15 4.48 13.64
C LEU A 24 10.50 3.23 14.46
N ARG A 25 10.90 3.44 15.71
CA ARG A 25 11.18 2.35 16.64
C ARG A 25 10.19 2.44 17.78
N ALA A 26 9.42 1.38 17.98
CA ALA A 26 8.47 1.29 19.08
C ALA A 26 8.74 0.02 19.89
N LYS A 27 8.45 0.07 21.19
CA LYS A 27 8.45 -1.09 22.08
C LYS A 27 7.10 -1.20 22.76
N LEU A 28 6.75 -2.40 23.21
CA LEU A 28 5.64 -2.56 24.14
C LEU A 28 6.07 -2.02 25.51
N ASN A 29 5.17 -1.30 26.18
CA ASN A 29 5.41 -0.83 27.55
C ASN A 29 5.55 -2.01 28.51
N ALA A 30 6.08 -1.75 29.71
CA ALA A 30 6.31 -2.79 30.72
C ALA A 30 5.01 -3.50 31.15
N GLU A 31 3.88 -2.80 31.06
CA GLU A 31 2.54 -3.32 31.37
C GLU A 31 1.95 -4.18 30.25
N GLY A 32 2.59 -4.24 29.07
CA GLY A 32 2.13 -5.02 27.93
C GLY A 32 0.90 -4.47 27.22
N SER A 33 0.42 -3.29 27.60
CA SER A 33 -0.87 -2.73 27.19
C SER A 33 -0.77 -1.78 25.99
N LEU A 34 0.32 -1.04 25.86
CA LEU A 34 0.49 0.03 24.87
C LEU A 34 1.90 0.01 24.25
N PHE A 35 2.01 0.50 23.01
CA PHE A 35 3.30 0.73 22.37
C PHE A 35 3.81 2.14 22.68
N GLU A 36 5.07 2.24 23.07
CA GLU A 36 5.81 3.48 23.27
C GLU A 36 6.80 3.69 22.12
N VAL A 37 6.85 4.92 21.59
CA VAL A 37 7.83 5.31 20.58
C VAL A 37 9.18 5.59 21.24
N LEU A 38 10.21 4.86 20.83
CA LEU A 38 11.59 5.03 21.31
C LEU A 38 12.40 6.00 20.46
N ASP A 39 12.17 5.97 19.16
CA ASP A 39 12.95 6.74 18.18
C ASP A 39 12.10 7.01 16.95
N HIS A 40 12.14 8.24 16.46
CA HIS A 40 11.36 8.68 15.32
C HIS A 40 12.18 9.64 14.47
N ASN A 41 12.79 9.09 13.42
CA ASN A 41 13.48 9.86 12.39
C ASN A 41 12.60 10.00 11.16
N THR A 42 12.08 11.20 10.93
CA THR A 42 11.23 11.55 9.78
C THR A 42 12.02 12.12 8.60
N ALA A 43 13.33 12.31 8.73
CA ALA A 43 14.14 12.91 7.69
C ALA A 43 14.45 11.89 6.58
N HIS A 44 13.92 12.15 5.38
CA HIS A 44 14.21 11.36 4.19
C HIS A 44 15.29 12.03 3.34
N ASN A 45 16.20 11.24 2.79
CA ASN A 45 17.19 11.71 1.81
C ASN A 45 16.72 11.51 0.35
N HIS A 46 15.45 11.21 0.16
CA HIS A 46 14.83 10.99 -1.15
C HIS A 46 13.39 11.50 -1.14
N ILE A 47 12.83 11.71 -2.32
CA ILE A 47 11.40 12.00 -2.48
C ILE A 47 10.63 10.74 -2.05
N LEU A 48 9.67 10.91 -1.13
CA LEU A 48 8.85 9.82 -0.57
C LEU A 48 8.09 9.05 -1.66
N THR A 49 7.23 9.76 -2.38
CA THR A 49 6.47 9.25 -3.52
C THR A 49 6.26 10.40 -4.50
N ARG A 50 6.28 10.09 -5.79
CA ARG A 50 5.84 11.03 -6.83
C ARG A 50 4.33 11.25 -6.67
N LYS A 51 3.86 12.51 -6.64
CA LYS A 51 2.43 12.83 -6.49
C LYS A 51 1.53 12.04 -7.46
N SER A 52 2.00 11.82 -8.69
CA SER A 52 1.31 11.04 -9.72
C SER A 52 1.00 9.60 -9.28
N TRP A 53 1.77 9.01 -8.37
CA TRP A 53 1.64 7.62 -7.91
C TRP A 53 1.08 7.52 -6.49
N ASN A 54 0.76 8.64 -5.85
CA ASN A 54 0.21 8.62 -4.49
C ASN A 54 -1.06 7.77 -4.42
N HIS A 55 -1.92 7.78 -5.44
CA HIS A 55 -3.15 6.98 -5.49
C HIS A 55 -2.92 5.46 -5.36
N LEU A 56 -1.72 4.96 -5.70
CA LEU A 56 -1.35 3.56 -5.52
C LEU A 56 -1.14 3.19 -4.05
N HIS A 57 -0.77 4.17 -3.21
CA HIS A 57 -0.58 3.94 -1.77
C HIS A 57 -1.94 3.73 -1.11
N ARG A 58 -2.09 2.60 -0.39
CA ARG A 58 -3.32 2.28 0.34
C ARG A 58 -3.75 3.39 1.31
N SER A 59 -2.80 4.06 1.98
CA SER A 59 -3.06 5.17 2.90
C SER A 59 -3.50 6.47 2.22
N GLN A 60 -3.31 6.59 0.91
CA GLN A 60 -3.70 7.75 0.10
C GLN A 60 -4.95 7.48 -0.74
N ARG A 61 -5.53 6.27 -0.64
CA ARG A 61 -6.82 5.97 -1.28
C ARG A 61 -7.92 6.72 -0.53
N VAL A 62 -8.40 7.80 -1.14
CA VAL A 62 -9.51 8.58 -0.61
C VAL A 62 -10.78 7.74 -0.67
N ILE A 63 -11.41 7.51 0.49
CA ILE A 63 -12.74 6.92 0.56
C ILE A 63 -13.74 8.06 0.41
N THR A 64 -14.51 8.05 -0.68
CA THR A 64 -15.58 9.03 -0.88
C THR A 64 -16.72 8.77 0.09
N LYS A 65 -17.58 9.77 0.31
CA LYS A 65 -18.71 9.65 1.24
C LYS A 65 -19.64 8.49 0.86
N GLU A 66 -19.85 8.27 -0.42
CA GLU A 66 -20.69 7.19 -0.96
C GLU A 66 -20.08 5.82 -0.64
N LYS A 67 -18.75 5.68 -0.82
CA LYS A 67 -18.03 4.45 -0.48
C LYS A 67 -18.05 4.18 1.02
N ALA A 68 -17.96 5.22 1.86
CA ALA A 68 -18.09 5.08 3.30
C ALA A 68 -19.48 4.55 3.69
N ILE A 69 -20.56 5.14 3.14
CA ILE A 69 -21.93 4.69 3.38
C ILE A 69 -22.12 3.23 2.94
N ALA A 70 -21.57 2.85 1.79
CA ALA A 70 -21.61 1.46 1.32
C ALA A 70 -20.89 0.50 2.28
N ILE A 71 -19.70 0.87 2.77
CA ILE A 71 -18.95 0.09 3.76
C ILE A 71 -19.77 -0.06 5.04
N ASP A 72 -20.34 1.02 5.57
CA ASP A 72 -21.14 1.00 6.80
C ASP A 72 -22.37 0.10 6.64
N THR A 73 -23.02 0.13 5.47
CA THR A 73 -24.15 -0.75 5.14
C THR A 73 -23.73 -2.22 5.14
N MET A 74 -22.59 -2.54 4.54
CA MET A 74 -22.06 -3.90 4.53
C MET A 74 -21.62 -4.36 5.94
N ILE A 75 -21.05 -3.47 6.75
CA ILE A 75 -20.73 -3.74 8.16
C ILE A 75 -21.99 -4.05 8.95
N SER A 76 -23.07 -3.27 8.76
CA SER A 76 -24.36 -3.54 9.41
C SER A 76 -24.96 -4.90 9.02
N SER A 77 -24.56 -5.44 7.86
CA SER A 77 -24.93 -6.76 7.36
C SER A 77 -23.99 -7.89 7.86
N GLY A 78 -23.08 -7.59 8.78
CA GLY A 78 -22.16 -8.56 9.39
C GLY A 78 -20.84 -8.77 8.63
N MET A 79 -20.56 -7.98 7.59
CA MET A 79 -19.27 -8.04 6.89
C MET A 79 -18.19 -7.26 7.63
N LYS A 80 -16.93 -7.72 7.54
CA LYS A 80 -15.80 -6.93 8.03
C LYS A 80 -15.55 -5.76 7.08
N ALA A 81 -15.21 -4.59 7.62
CA ALA A 81 -14.88 -3.40 6.83
C ALA A 81 -13.83 -3.67 5.72
N THR A 82 -12.86 -4.54 6.01
CA THR A 82 -11.82 -4.96 5.05
C THR A 82 -12.38 -5.77 3.89
N ASP A 83 -13.37 -6.63 4.16
CA ASP A 83 -14.02 -7.45 3.13
C ASP A 83 -14.97 -6.60 2.29
N SER A 84 -15.70 -5.67 2.93
CA SER A 84 -16.53 -4.68 2.23
C SER A 84 -15.72 -3.83 1.26
N PHE A 85 -14.59 -3.29 1.72
CA PHE A 85 -13.70 -2.50 0.87
C PHE A 85 -13.11 -3.34 -0.28
N ARG A 86 -12.69 -4.58 0.02
CA ARG A 86 -12.14 -5.49 -0.99
C ARG A 86 -13.16 -5.85 -2.07
N TYR A 87 -14.40 -6.14 -1.67
CA TYR A 87 -15.49 -6.41 -2.59
C TYR A 87 -15.72 -5.23 -3.55
N MET A 88 -15.84 -4.01 -3.03
CA MET A 88 -15.98 -2.81 -3.86
C MET A 88 -14.79 -2.58 -4.79
N ALA A 89 -13.56 -2.91 -4.36
CA ALA A 89 -12.38 -2.79 -5.20
C ALA A 89 -12.41 -3.80 -6.37
N GLU A 90 -12.87 -5.04 -6.12
CA GLU A 90 -13.04 -6.07 -7.14
C GLU A 90 -14.10 -5.67 -8.17
N GLU A 91 -15.27 -5.19 -7.71
CA GLU A 91 -16.35 -4.67 -8.58
C GLU A 91 -15.89 -3.52 -9.47
N ALA A 92 -14.97 -2.68 -8.98
CA ALA A 92 -14.37 -1.59 -9.74
C ALA A 92 -13.27 -2.05 -10.74
N GLY A 93 -13.09 -3.36 -10.92
CA GLY A 93 -12.10 -3.96 -11.83
C GLY A 93 -10.76 -4.32 -11.18
N GLY A 94 -10.68 -4.29 -9.84
CA GLY A 94 -9.55 -4.76 -9.06
C GLY A 94 -8.19 -4.16 -9.48
N GLU A 95 -7.14 -4.98 -9.39
CA GLU A 95 -5.77 -4.64 -9.82
C GLU A 95 -5.66 -4.42 -11.35
N GLN A 96 -6.65 -4.90 -12.12
CA GLN A 96 -6.68 -4.76 -13.58
C GLN A 96 -7.16 -3.40 -14.07
N SER A 97 -7.86 -2.63 -13.22
CA SER A 97 -8.23 -1.24 -13.54
C SER A 97 -7.01 -0.35 -13.77
N GLU A 98 -5.92 -0.55 -13.01
CA GLU A 98 -4.67 0.22 -13.16
C GLU A 98 -3.94 -0.09 -14.47
N LEU A 99 -3.98 -1.35 -14.94
CA LEU A 99 -3.37 -1.75 -16.21
C LEU A 99 -4.10 -1.17 -17.43
N ARG A 100 -5.43 -1.01 -17.36
CA ARG A 100 -6.24 -0.42 -18.44
C ARG A 100 -6.02 1.09 -18.60
N TYR A 101 -5.80 1.82 -17.51
CA TYR A 101 -5.55 3.26 -17.56
C TYR A 101 -4.16 3.60 -18.13
N LEU A 102 -3.18 2.71 -17.96
CA LEU A 102 -1.83 2.88 -18.53
C LEU A 102 -1.76 2.50 -20.02
N THR A 103 -2.62 1.59 -20.48
CA THR A 103 -2.69 1.18 -21.89
C THR A 103 -3.57 2.08 -22.75
N SER A 104 -4.44 2.91 -22.15
CA SER A 104 -5.26 3.90 -22.86
C SER A 104 -4.57 5.24 -23.11
N LEU A 105 -3.32 5.41 -22.66
CA LEU A 105 -2.50 6.62 -22.86
C LEU A 105 -1.33 6.41 -23.84
N GLN A 106 -1.36 5.33 -24.64
CA GLN A 106 -0.48 5.06 -25.77
C GLN A 106 -1.27 5.12 -27.08
#